data_AF-A0A3B0S354-F1
#
_entry.id   AF-A0A3B0S354-F1
#
_cell.length_a   1.000
_cell.length_b   1.000
_cell.length_c   1.000
_cell.angle_alpha   90.00
_cell.angle_beta   90.00
_cell.angle_gamma   90.00
#
_symmetry.space_group_name_H-M   'P 1'
#
loop_
_entity.id
_entity.type
_entity.pdbx_description
1 polymer ?
#
loop_
_entity_poly.entity_id
_entity_poly.type
_entity_poly.pdbx_seq_one_letter_code
_entity_poly.pdbx_strand_id
1 'polypeptide(L)'
;PEVPAVISLVDYEGRETTDALKCADWFFNEARLQDKGKTFGVRLDTHGGRFSQGLNFEKSIEIVGNFLGVEGEYNIVERILGPGAVHLDAGNLLVDRVRRILFGAGVSAAAIIHMRQVLNNEGFKEAKIVASSGFNPQKCHVMGAAGVPVDMIGTGSFLPATLTETYATADIISYNGVKRVKLGREFLIE
;
A
#
# COMPACT_ATOMS: atom_id res chain seq x y z
N PRO A 1 9.88 -25.16 3.26
CA PRO A 1 9.08 -24.69 2.11
C PRO A 1 9.81 -24.93 0.77
N GLU A 2 9.15 -25.57 -0.18
CA GLU A 2 9.69 -25.78 -1.54
C GLU A 2 9.75 -24.46 -2.32
N VAL A 3 8.78 -23.57 -2.09
CA VAL A 3 8.71 -22.24 -2.72
C VAL A 3 9.92 -21.33 -2.40
N PRO A 4 10.33 -20.46 -3.34
CA PRO A 4 11.48 -19.57 -3.17
C PRO A 4 11.21 -18.40 -2.20
N ALA A 5 9.97 -17.94 -2.10
CA ALA A 5 9.55 -16.89 -1.19
C ALA A 5 8.61 -17.44 -0.11
N VAL A 6 8.89 -17.10 1.15
CA VAL A 6 8.03 -17.41 2.29
C VAL A 6 7.39 -16.12 2.77
N ILE A 7 6.07 -16.03 2.68
CA ILE A 7 5.31 -14.86 3.14
C ILE A 7 4.45 -15.27 4.34
N SER A 8 4.63 -14.61 5.49
CA SER A 8 3.81 -14.83 6.67
C SER A 8 2.66 -13.83 6.73
N LEU A 9 1.44 -14.31 6.96
CA LEU A 9 0.30 -13.47 7.35
C LEU A 9 0.27 -13.38 8.88
N VAL A 10 0.39 -12.17 9.44
CA VAL A 10 0.71 -11.98 10.87
C VAL A 10 -0.40 -11.34 11.70
N ASP A 11 -1.53 -11.00 11.09
CA ASP A 11 -2.63 -10.27 11.76
C ASP A 11 -3.74 -11.15 12.35
N TYR A 12 -3.64 -12.49 12.22
CA TYR A 12 -4.70 -13.43 12.59
C TYR A 12 -5.17 -13.28 14.04
N GLU A 13 -4.24 -13.17 15.00
CA GLU A 13 -4.55 -12.96 16.43
C GLU A 13 -4.38 -11.49 16.87
N GLY A 14 -4.14 -10.57 15.92
CA GLY A 14 -3.87 -9.16 16.22
C GLY A 14 -2.55 -8.91 16.96
N ARG A 15 -1.57 -9.80 16.76
CA ARG A 15 -0.21 -9.68 17.32
C ARG A 15 0.81 -9.54 16.19
N GLU A 16 0.56 -8.61 15.27
CA GLU A 16 1.33 -8.49 14.01
C GLU A 16 2.83 -8.44 14.24
N THR A 17 3.28 -7.62 15.18
CA THR A 17 4.72 -7.45 15.44
C THR A 17 5.32 -8.66 16.15
N THR A 18 4.63 -9.23 17.13
CA THR A 18 5.12 -10.43 17.81
C THR A 18 5.20 -11.62 16.86
N ASP A 19 4.18 -11.83 16.04
CA ASP A 19 4.13 -12.97 15.11
C ASP A 19 5.09 -12.75 13.94
N ALA A 20 5.28 -11.52 13.45
CA ALA A 20 6.31 -11.18 12.47
C ALA A 20 7.72 -11.51 12.96
N LEU A 21 8.05 -11.12 14.20
CA LEU A 21 9.36 -11.41 14.78
C LEU A 21 9.59 -12.91 14.96
N LYS A 22 8.60 -13.66 15.43
CA LYS A 22 8.69 -15.13 15.53
C LYS A 22 8.91 -15.79 14.17
N CYS A 23 8.18 -15.38 13.15
CA CYS A 23 8.36 -15.89 11.80
C CYS A 23 9.74 -15.54 11.22
N ALA A 24 10.22 -14.30 11.47
CA ALA A 24 11.52 -13.86 11.03
C ALA A 24 12.66 -14.62 11.74
N ASP A 25 12.57 -14.77 13.06
CA ASP A 25 13.55 -15.51 13.87
C ASP A 25 13.64 -16.97 13.42
N TRP A 26 12.50 -17.64 13.24
CA TRP A 26 12.46 -18.98 12.67
C TRP A 26 13.11 -19.03 11.27
N PHE A 27 12.79 -18.08 10.39
CA PHE A 27 13.29 -18.08 9.01
C PHE A 27 14.81 -17.85 8.95
N PHE A 28 15.29 -16.81 9.64
CA PHE A 28 16.67 -16.33 9.54
C PHE A 28 17.62 -17.09 10.48
N ASN A 29 17.20 -17.42 11.69
CA ASN A 29 18.08 -17.95 12.72
C ASN A 29 17.94 -19.47 12.87
N GLU A 30 16.72 -19.99 13.03
CA GLU A 30 16.51 -21.44 13.25
C GLU A 30 16.68 -22.25 11.95
N ALA A 31 15.91 -21.90 10.92
CA ALA A 31 15.84 -22.64 9.67
C ALA A 31 16.91 -22.22 8.64
N ARG A 32 17.48 -21.01 8.82
CA ARG A 32 18.52 -20.39 7.97
C ARG A 32 18.19 -20.50 6.48
N LEU A 33 16.95 -20.19 6.12
CA LEU A 33 16.45 -20.40 4.76
C LEU A 33 17.05 -19.40 3.74
N GLN A 34 17.52 -18.25 4.22
CA GLN A 34 18.29 -17.29 3.43
C GLN A 34 19.58 -17.90 2.85
N ASP A 35 20.26 -18.78 3.60
CA ASP A 35 21.48 -19.46 3.14
C ASP A 35 21.20 -20.42 1.97
N LYS A 36 19.92 -20.81 1.80
CA LYS A 36 19.41 -21.63 0.70
C LYS A 36 18.82 -20.79 -0.44
N GLY A 37 19.09 -19.48 -0.45
CA GLY A 37 18.62 -18.54 -1.48
C GLY A 37 17.13 -18.23 -1.41
N LYS A 38 16.47 -18.50 -0.28
CA LYS A 38 15.05 -18.17 -0.09
C LYS A 38 14.89 -16.75 0.46
N THR A 39 13.75 -16.15 0.18
CA THR A 39 13.39 -14.83 0.69
C THR A 39 12.24 -14.92 1.69
N PHE A 40 12.18 -13.96 2.60
CA PHE A 40 11.13 -13.85 3.60
C PHE A 40 10.40 -12.52 3.48
N GLY A 41 9.09 -12.55 3.68
CA GLY A 41 8.27 -11.36 3.78
C GLY A 41 7.16 -11.49 4.80
N VAL A 42 6.76 -10.35 5.36
CA VAL A 42 5.64 -10.20 6.27
C VAL A 42 4.52 -9.50 5.51
N ARG A 43 3.36 -10.15 5.45
CA ARG A 43 2.14 -9.58 4.90
C ARG A 43 1.31 -8.93 6.00
N LEU A 44 1.06 -7.64 5.83
CA LEU A 44 0.15 -6.87 6.68
C LEU A 44 -1.24 -6.85 6.02
N ASP A 45 -2.25 -7.35 6.73
CA ASP A 45 -3.66 -7.32 6.31
C ASP A 45 -4.59 -6.94 7.48
N THR A 46 -4.09 -6.09 8.39
CA THR A 46 -4.83 -5.61 9.56
C THR A 46 -6.20 -5.05 9.16
N HIS A 47 -7.24 -5.56 9.82
CA HIS A 47 -8.62 -5.14 9.59
C HIS A 47 -8.81 -3.63 9.85
N GLY A 48 -9.55 -2.93 8.98
CA GLY A 48 -9.75 -1.48 9.03
C GLY A 48 -10.48 -0.95 10.27
N GLY A 49 -11.02 -1.84 11.11
CA GLY A 49 -11.66 -1.51 12.39
C GLY A 49 -10.71 -1.44 13.59
N ARG A 50 -9.42 -1.76 13.44
CA ARG A 50 -8.45 -1.69 14.54
C ARG A 50 -7.07 -1.22 14.10
N PHE A 51 -6.28 -0.74 15.05
CA PHE A 51 -4.87 -0.43 14.83
C PHE A 51 -4.02 -1.72 14.87
N SER A 52 -2.88 -1.69 14.18
CA SER A 52 -1.84 -2.72 14.31
C SER A 52 -1.33 -2.78 15.75
N GLN A 53 -0.87 -3.94 16.20
CA GLN A 53 -0.29 -4.13 17.54
C GLN A 53 0.66 -2.97 17.92
N GLY A 54 0.42 -2.39 19.11
CA GLY A 54 1.23 -1.31 19.67
C GLY A 54 0.82 0.11 19.25
N LEU A 55 -0.01 0.25 18.22
CA LEU A 55 -0.45 1.54 17.69
C LEU A 55 -1.81 1.99 18.23
N ASN A 56 -1.95 3.30 18.26
CA ASN A 56 -3.21 4.04 18.37
C ASN A 56 -3.07 5.30 17.49
N PHE A 57 -4.06 6.19 17.49
CA PHE A 57 -4.01 7.39 16.66
C PHE A 57 -2.80 8.30 16.97
N GLU A 58 -2.57 8.58 18.25
CA GLU A 58 -1.47 9.46 18.71
C GLU A 58 -0.08 8.90 18.33
N LYS A 59 0.16 7.62 18.64
CA LYS A 59 1.40 6.93 18.27
C LYS A 59 1.59 6.85 16.76
N SER A 60 0.50 6.75 16.00
CA SER A 60 0.58 6.73 14.54
C SER A 60 1.06 8.05 13.98
N ILE A 61 0.62 9.17 14.56
CA ILE A 61 1.12 10.51 14.21
C ILE A 61 2.61 10.61 14.57
N GLU A 62 3.00 10.18 15.77
CA GLU A 62 4.39 10.22 16.23
C GLU A 62 5.32 9.43 15.30
N ILE A 63 4.95 8.19 14.95
CA ILE A 63 5.76 7.32 14.09
C ILE A 63 5.96 7.95 12.71
N VAL A 64 4.89 8.43 12.10
CA VAL A 64 4.96 9.03 10.76
C VAL A 64 5.69 10.38 10.82
N GLY A 65 5.46 11.17 11.85
CA GLY A 65 6.14 12.46 12.07
C GLY A 65 7.64 12.29 12.23
N ASN A 66 8.07 11.36 13.09
CA ASN A 66 9.48 11.00 13.27
C ASN A 66 10.10 10.47 11.97
N PHE A 67 9.37 9.64 11.21
CA PHE A 67 9.84 9.11 9.95
C PHE A 67 10.05 10.20 8.88
N LEU A 68 9.15 11.18 8.81
CA LEU A 68 9.23 12.26 7.84
C LEU A 68 10.09 13.45 8.32
N GLY A 69 10.41 13.53 9.61
CA GLY A 69 10.99 14.71 10.24
C GLY A 69 10.05 15.91 10.24
N VAL A 70 8.75 15.68 10.50
CA VAL A 70 7.71 16.72 10.56
C VAL A 70 6.87 16.53 11.79
N GLU A 71 6.72 17.59 12.58
CA GLU A 71 5.86 17.58 13.76
C GLU A 71 4.46 18.12 13.44
N GLY A 72 3.46 17.52 14.07
CA GLY A 72 2.07 17.93 13.98
C GLY A 72 1.30 17.24 12.84
N GLU A 73 0.12 16.74 13.17
CA GLU A 73 -0.77 16.02 12.24
C GLU A 73 -1.04 16.81 10.95
N TYR A 74 -1.43 18.09 11.11
CA TYR A 74 -1.75 18.96 9.97
C TYR A 74 -0.56 19.15 9.04
N ASN A 75 0.63 19.44 9.60
CA ASN A 75 1.84 19.67 8.83
C ASN A 75 2.28 18.42 8.06
N ILE A 76 2.11 17.24 8.67
CA ILE A 76 2.38 15.97 7.99
C ILE A 76 1.44 15.80 6.79
N VAL A 77 0.14 16.02 6.97
CA VAL A 77 -0.84 15.90 5.86
C VAL A 77 -0.57 16.94 4.78
N GLU A 78 -0.28 18.18 5.15
CA GLU A 78 0.06 19.27 4.23
C GLU A 78 1.33 18.97 3.43
N ARG A 79 2.35 18.35 4.04
CA ARG A 79 3.55 17.92 3.32
C ARG A 79 3.24 16.89 2.23
N ILE A 80 2.28 15.99 2.46
CA ILE A 80 1.90 14.95 1.49
C ILE A 80 1.02 15.51 0.38
N LEU A 81 0.08 16.40 0.71
CA LEU A 81 -0.86 16.98 -0.25
C LEU A 81 -0.30 18.17 -1.03
N GLY A 82 0.65 18.90 -0.43
CA GLY A 82 1.10 20.20 -0.88
C GLY A 82 0.28 21.36 -0.26
N PRO A 83 0.90 22.52 0.03
CA PRO A 83 0.26 23.61 0.76
C PRO A 83 -1.04 24.13 0.12
N GLY A 84 -1.08 24.22 -1.21
CA GLY A 84 -2.25 24.72 -1.92
C GLY A 84 -3.44 23.76 -1.91
N ALA A 85 -3.21 22.44 -1.86
CA ALA A 85 -4.28 21.44 -1.96
C ALA A 85 -5.12 21.37 -0.68
N VAL A 86 -4.52 21.58 0.49
CA VAL A 86 -5.23 21.58 1.78
C VAL A 86 -6.23 22.73 1.86
N HIS A 87 -5.82 23.93 1.43
CA HIS A 87 -6.66 25.13 1.48
C HIS A 87 -7.82 25.11 0.48
N LEU A 88 -7.69 24.33 -0.60
CA LEU A 88 -8.72 24.18 -1.64
C LEU A 88 -9.74 23.07 -1.31
N ASP A 89 -9.50 22.26 -0.27
CA ASP A 89 -10.39 21.18 0.15
C ASP A 89 -11.46 21.69 1.12
N ALA A 90 -12.40 22.49 0.62
CA ALA A 90 -13.45 23.15 1.41
C ALA A 90 -14.31 22.20 2.28
N GLY A 91 -14.28 20.88 2.01
CA GLY A 91 -14.99 19.85 2.78
C GLY A 91 -14.09 18.93 3.61
N ASN A 92 -12.78 19.15 3.66
CA ASN A 92 -11.78 18.29 4.30
C ASN A 92 -11.82 16.80 3.85
N LEU A 93 -12.41 16.51 2.68
CA LEU A 93 -12.61 15.14 2.22
C LEU A 93 -11.31 14.49 1.72
N LEU A 94 -10.43 15.27 1.12
CA LEU A 94 -9.11 14.83 0.70
C LEU A 94 -8.18 14.76 1.90
N VAL A 95 -8.19 15.79 2.75
CA VAL A 95 -7.42 15.86 4.00
C VAL A 95 -7.73 14.66 4.89
N ASP A 96 -9.00 14.38 5.16
CA ASP A 96 -9.40 13.24 6.01
C ASP A 96 -9.03 11.89 5.39
N ARG A 97 -9.06 11.77 4.05
CA ARG A 97 -8.63 10.54 3.38
C ARG A 97 -7.14 10.32 3.54
N VAL A 98 -6.32 11.35 3.32
CA VAL A 98 -4.85 11.26 3.52
C VAL A 98 -4.53 10.96 4.98
N ARG A 99 -5.17 11.68 5.91
CA ARG A 99 -5.05 11.44 7.35
C ARG A 99 -5.31 9.98 7.71
N ARG A 100 -6.40 9.38 7.21
CA ARG A 100 -6.72 7.96 7.44
C ARG A 100 -5.70 7.01 6.83
N ILE A 101 -5.16 7.32 5.65
CA ILE A 101 -4.11 6.50 5.02
C ILE A 101 -2.80 6.56 5.83
N LEU A 102 -2.46 7.74 6.35
CA LEU A 102 -1.22 7.94 7.11
C LEU A 102 -1.31 7.34 8.52
N PHE A 103 -2.36 7.68 9.27
CA PHE A 103 -2.44 7.44 10.71
C PHE A 103 -3.60 6.55 11.15
N GLY A 104 -4.47 6.14 10.23
CA GLY A 104 -5.69 5.42 10.58
C GLY A 104 -5.48 3.95 10.96
N ALA A 105 -6.60 3.31 11.28
CA ALA A 105 -6.70 1.88 11.49
C ALA A 105 -6.48 1.08 10.19
N GLY A 106 -6.27 -0.23 10.35
CA GLY A 106 -5.88 -1.14 9.26
C GLY A 106 -4.43 -0.95 8.83
N VAL A 107 -4.16 -1.23 7.56
CA VAL A 107 -2.80 -1.13 6.99
C VAL A 107 -2.52 0.32 6.55
N SER A 108 -2.14 1.15 7.50
CA SER A 108 -1.75 2.56 7.32
C SER A 108 -0.24 2.75 7.13
N ALA A 109 0.18 3.98 6.78
CA ALA A 109 1.61 4.31 6.69
C ALA A 109 2.31 4.07 8.03
N ALA A 110 1.68 4.49 9.13
CA ALA A 110 2.16 4.25 10.47
C ALA A 110 2.37 2.75 10.76
N ALA A 111 1.41 1.88 10.38
CA ALA A 111 1.53 0.44 10.57
C ALA A 111 2.72 -0.17 9.82
N ILE A 112 2.95 0.26 8.57
CA ILE A 112 4.06 -0.22 7.75
C ILE A 112 5.41 0.26 8.30
N ILE A 113 5.52 1.56 8.64
CA ILE A 113 6.73 2.14 9.21
C ILE A 113 7.06 1.47 10.55
N HIS A 114 6.05 1.28 11.42
CA HIS A 114 6.20 0.60 12.69
C HIS A 114 6.72 -0.84 12.50
N MET A 115 6.12 -1.61 11.59
CA MET A 115 6.60 -2.96 11.29
C MET A 115 8.05 -2.96 10.80
N ARG A 116 8.42 -2.02 9.92
CA ARG A 116 9.79 -1.89 9.43
C ARG A 116 10.77 -1.59 10.56
N GLN A 117 10.41 -0.69 11.47
CA GLN A 117 11.22 -0.34 12.65
C GLN A 117 11.41 -1.55 13.57
N VAL A 118 10.33 -2.28 13.87
CA VAL A 118 10.37 -3.49 14.71
C VAL A 118 11.30 -4.54 14.11
N LEU A 119 11.14 -4.87 12.82
CA LEU A 119 12.02 -5.83 12.14
C LEU A 119 13.48 -5.36 12.11
N ASN A 120 13.72 -4.06 11.90
CA ASN A 120 15.07 -3.50 11.86
C ASN A 120 15.77 -3.54 13.21
N ASN A 121 15.05 -3.24 14.29
CA ASN A 121 15.58 -3.23 15.65
C ASN A 121 16.04 -4.63 16.08
N GLU A 122 15.36 -5.67 15.60
CA GLU A 122 15.74 -7.08 15.81
C GLU A 122 16.71 -7.62 14.74
N GLY A 123 17.21 -6.77 13.84
CA GLY A 123 18.21 -7.14 12.84
C GLY A 123 17.68 -7.78 11.55
N PHE A 124 16.38 -8.01 11.42
CA PHE A 124 15.72 -8.62 10.25
C PHE A 124 15.52 -7.63 9.09
N LYS A 125 16.57 -6.91 8.70
CA LYS A 125 16.54 -5.86 7.66
C LYS A 125 16.14 -6.38 6.27
N GLU A 126 16.50 -7.63 5.97
CA GLU A 126 16.20 -8.28 4.70
C GLU A 126 14.75 -8.76 4.56
N ALA A 127 13.99 -8.82 5.67
CA ALA A 127 12.58 -9.19 5.64
C ALA A 127 11.79 -8.20 4.78
N LYS A 128 11.03 -8.68 3.81
CA LYS A 128 10.20 -7.84 2.93
C LYS A 128 8.87 -7.49 3.57
N ILE A 129 8.29 -6.34 3.23
CA ILE A 129 6.95 -5.95 3.67
C ILE A 129 5.99 -5.99 2.49
N VAL A 130 4.98 -6.84 2.60
CA VAL A 130 3.85 -6.93 1.67
C VAL A 130 2.65 -6.24 2.32
N ALA A 131 2.20 -5.11 1.77
CA ALA A 131 1.04 -4.40 2.28
C ALA A 131 -0.21 -4.82 1.49
N SER A 132 -1.19 -5.40 2.17
CA SER A 132 -2.52 -5.73 1.65
C SER A 132 -3.59 -4.95 2.43
N SER A 133 -4.85 -4.98 2.00
CA SER A 133 -5.99 -4.22 2.57
C SER A 133 -6.23 -2.83 1.98
N GLY A 134 -7.22 -2.74 1.08
CA GLY A 134 -7.79 -1.48 0.59
C GLY A 134 -6.83 -0.61 -0.24
N PHE A 135 -5.80 -1.21 -0.84
CA PHE A 135 -4.88 -0.49 -1.72
C PHE A 135 -5.51 -0.19 -3.08
N ASN A 136 -5.72 1.10 -3.32
CA ASN A 136 -6.18 1.71 -4.57
C ASN A 136 -5.14 2.77 -5.01
N PRO A 137 -5.28 3.38 -6.21
CA PRO A 137 -4.32 4.36 -6.71
C PRO A 137 -4.06 5.53 -5.75
N GLN A 138 -5.09 6.04 -5.06
CA GLN A 138 -4.94 7.13 -4.10
C GLN A 138 -4.06 6.71 -2.90
N LYS A 139 -4.35 5.56 -2.30
CA LYS A 139 -3.55 5.01 -1.19
C LYS A 139 -2.11 4.78 -1.63
N CYS A 140 -1.90 4.22 -2.82
CA CYS A 140 -0.55 4.05 -3.38
C CYS A 140 0.19 5.38 -3.56
N HIS A 141 -0.47 6.43 -4.08
CA HIS A 141 0.15 7.75 -4.24
C HIS A 141 0.55 8.36 -2.91
N VAL A 142 -0.33 8.28 -1.89
CA VAL A 142 -0.02 8.79 -0.54
C VAL A 142 1.16 8.04 0.07
N MET A 143 1.20 6.71 -0.02
CA MET A 143 2.32 5.90 0.49
C MET A 143 3.63 6.23 -0.23
N GLY A 144 3.57 6.40 -1.56
CA GLY A 144 4.73 6.76 -2.38
C GLY A 144 5.25 8.17 -2.05
N ALA A 145 4.35 9.15 -1.93
CA ALA A 145 4.71 10.52 -1.55
C ALA A 145 5.32 10.60 -0.15
N ALA A 146 4.86 9.77 0.78
CA ALA A 146 5.42 9.65 2.12
C ALA A 146 6.72 8.81 2.16
N GLY A 147 7.11 8.13 1.08
CA GLY A 147 8.30 7.28 1.06
C GLY A 147 8.19 6.05 1.97
N VAL A 148 6.97 5.53 2.17
CA VAL A 148 6.70 4.41 3.09
C VAL A 148 7.45 3.15 2.65
N PRO A 149 8.14 2.42 3.56
CA PRO A 149 8.99 1.28 3.21
C PRO A 149 8.15 0.02 2.94
N VAL A 150 7.54 -0.05 1.76
CA VAL A 150 6.77 -1.20 1.27
C VAL A 150 7.48 -1.82 0.06
N ASP A 151 7.65 -3.14 0.06
CA ASP A 151 8.30 -3.86 -1.05
C ASP A 151 7.28 -4.34 -2.09
N MET A 152 6.05 -4.65 -1.66
CA MET A 152 4.99 -5.16 -2.53
C MET A 152 3.61 -4.72 -2.04
N ILE A 153 2.74 -4.35 -2.98
CA ILE A 153 1.34 -3.99 -2.71
C ILE A 153 0.44 -5.12 -3.22
N GLY A 154 -0.35 -5.69 -2.31
CA GLY A 154 -1.45 -6.60 -2.64
C GLY A 154 -2.74 -5.80 -2.83
N THR A 155 -3.30 -5.86 -4.04
CA THR A 155 -4.62 -5.29 -4.35
C THR A 155 -5.62 -6.38 -4.65
N GLY A 156 -6.86 -6.20 -4.18
CA GLY A 156 -7.93 -7.17 -4.32
C GLY A 156 -9.23 -6.46 -4.68
N SER A 157 -9.95 -5.96 -3.67
CA SER A 157 -11.26 -5.29 -3.84
C SER A 157 -11.27 -4.04 -4.73
N PHE A 158 -10.09 -3.47 -5.04
CA PHE A 158 -9.98 -2.40 -6.03
C PHE A 158 -10.08 -2.92 -7.47
N LEU A 159 -9.68 -4.17 -7.73
CA LEU A 159 -9.83 -4.75 -9.07
C LEU A 159 -11.31 -4.82 -9.40
N PRO A 160 -11.73 -4.31 -10.58
CA PRO A 160 -13.13 -4.29 -10.93
C PRO A 160 -13.66 -5.72 -11.01
N ALA A 161 -14.78 -5.98 -10.34
CA ALA A 161 -15.47 -7.27 -10.43
C ALA A 161 -15.99 -7.54 -11.86
N THR A 162 -16.17 -6.48 -12.65
CA THR A 162 -16.61 -6.52 -14.04
C THR A 162 -15.64 -5.72 -14.91
N LEU A 163 -14.92 -6.40 -15.81
CA LEU A 163 -13.94 -5.78 -16.72
C LEU A 163 -14.58 -4.97 -17.87
N THR A 164 -15.89 -4.77 -17.85
CA THR A 164 -16.65 -4.05 -18.90
C THR A 164 -16.24 -2.58 -19.08
N GLU A 165 -15.48 -2.01 -18.14
CA GLU A 165 -14.84 -0.70 -18.29
C GLU A 165 -13.63 -0.71 -19.23
N THR A 166 -13.23 -1.88 -19.74
CA THR A 166 -12.43 -1.94 -20.97
C THR A 166 -13.35 -1.61 -22.14
N TYR A 167 -13.48 -0.31 -22.43
CA TYR A 167 -14.25 0.20 -23.56
C TYR A 167 -13.59 -0.16 -24.90
N ALA A 168 -13.62 -1.44 -25.26
CA ALA A 168 -13.33 -1.87 -26.61
C ALA A 168 -14.55 -1.51 -27.48
N THR A 169 -14.37 -0.57 -28.40
CA THR A 169 -15.40 -0.28 -29.41
C THR A 169 -15.00 -0.96 -30.72
N ALA A 170 -15.97 -1.58 -31.38
CA ALA A 170 -15.81 -2.07 -32.74
C ALA A 170 -16.44 -1.04 -33.68
N ASP A 171 -15.63 -0.44 -34.55
CA ASP A 171 -16.05 0.54 -35.54
C ASP A 171 -15.77 -0.01 -36.93
N ILE A 172 -16.72 0.14 -37.86
CA ILE A 172 -16.51 -0.26 -39.26
C ILE A 172 -15.56 0.76 -39.90
N ILE A 173 -14.42 0.27 -40.41
CA ILE A 173 -13.41 1.09 -41.08
C ILE A 173 -13.44 0.97 -42.62
N SER A 174 -14.19 0.01 -43.16
CA SER A 174 -14.36 -0.17 -44.60
C SER A 174 -15.67 -0.86 -44.97
N TYR A 175 -16.23 -0.45 -46.11
CA TYR A 175 -17.28 -1.18 -46.81
C TYR A 175 -16.78 -1.55 -48.21
N ASN A 176 -16.82 -2.84 -48.55
CA ASN A 176 -16.38 -3.37 -49.86
C ASN A 176 -15.00 -2.86 -50.31
N GLY A 177 -14.04 -2.78 -49.39
CA GLY A 177 -12.67 -2.32 -49.67
C GLY A 177 -12.50 -0.80 -49.75
N VAL A 178 -13.58 -0.02 -49.65
CA VAL A 178 -13.49 1.45 -49.57
C VAL A 178 -13.41 1.88 -48.11
N LYS A 179 -12.34 2.59 -47.71
CA LYS A 179 -12.17 3.14 -46.36
C LYS A 179 -13.27 4.15 -46.06
N ARG A 180 -14.07 3.90 -45.02
CA ARG A 180 -15.14 4.80 -44.52
C ARG A 180 -15.39 4.52 -43.04
N VAL A 181 -15.61 5.57 -42.26
CA VAL A 181 -15.86 5.49 -40.82
C VAL A 181 -17.05 6.35 -40.42
N LYS A 182 -17.59 6.11 -39.22
CA LYS A 182 -18.59 6.98 -38.60
C LYS A 182 -17.97 8.36 -38.31
N LEU A 183 -18.79 9.41 -38.42
CA LEU A 183 -18.40 10.77 -38.05
C LEU A 183 -17.75 10.80 -36.64
N GLY A 184 -16.56 11.40 -36.52
CA GLY A 184 -15.79 11.48 -35.28
C GLY A 184 -14.81 10.32 -35.05
N ARG A 185 -14.65 9.42 -36.03
CA ARG A 185 -13.71 8.28 -36.02
C ARG A 185 -12.72 8.30 -37.19
N GLU A 186 -12.54 9.44 -37.84
CA GLU A 186 -11.68 9.65 -39.01
C GLU A 186 -10.23 9.24 -38.76
N PHE A 187 -9.75 9.42 -37.53
CA PHE A 187 -8.42 9.00 -37.06
C PHE A 187 -8.15 7.48 -37.17
N LEU A 188 -9.17 6.64 -37.37
CA LEU A 188 -9.00 5.18 -37.53
C LEU A 188 -8.56 4.76 -38.94
N ILE A 189 -8.64 5.66 -39.93
CA ILE A 189 -8.30 5.36 -41.33
C ILE A 189 -7.19 6.23 -41.92
N GLU A 190 -6.70 7.20 -41.15
CA GLU A 190 -5.43 7.92 -41.35
C GLU A 190 -4.24 6.94 -41.27
#